data_AF-A0A4P9TFI2-F1
#
_entry.id   AF-A0A4P9TFI2-F1
#
_cell.length_a   1.000
_cell.length_b   1.000
_cell.length_c   1.000
_cell.angle_alpha   90.00
_cell.angle_beta   90.00
_cell.angle_gamma   90.00
#
_symmetry.space_group_name_H-M   'P 1'
#
loop_
_entity.id
_entity.type
_entity.pdbx_description
1 polymer ?
#
loop_
_entity_poly.entity_id
_entity_poly.type
_entity_poly.pdbx_seq_one_letter_code
_entity_poly.pdbx_strand_id
1 'polypeptide(L)'
;MDYLNRTPANATVHEPYIRTISDESLIYDTTEFSYIEDIVVNDETDPVVIGSDDVQLAQTCWFREAENADDLVGDIVDVPDYSEDYSNFEAVEMTSADDILGIDFVPEYTVPGDDLDIRLRFALDQFSGTIEAKINGTTVYELSYPDGQNADREISWGGRRNFTLEVDDLEAGSTATFTLDPVDWYNGSVRVDCMALFDTGDRYDHPAAVFDYTFSDDVDTMYYTLPGPELYPSSFPVKVGPDERIWHVSDSTLETSIDDTSNGQALRLSPNGSEFVNEANSEVINADFDAAEIYGVSIHPEIVLSRYSSDPTSTPTNGDTGQICSSIRLTVATDDLALIDGEEAFKKNTWLANLQDLCDRAGYRLVVDHRVEDLTVEAFRRGDPDLVQPADWTTDGQDSVQTSRQTRDYYNIARVQGDGISTELYDIDDIQRVANEAGISEEEAEIPRGFSEPTVSDIDELRRLTREYLRDGVAGDQFSGSIDIVPQYIRPGYPYQPEEFGGRLVNAETVTFSFGADGSGSIDFGVRDGLTRYVQDLRSGDN
;
A
#
# COMPACT_ATOMS: atom_id res chain seq x y z
N MET A 1 -7.65 -0.42 -21.24
CA MET A 1 -7.29 -1.39 -22.31
C MET A 1 -6.99 -0.66 -23.64
N ASP A 2 -5.75 -0.21 -23.90
CA ASP A 2 -5.36 0.50 -25.17
C ASP A 2 -4.90 -0.46 -26.30
N TYR A 3 -5.07 -1.78 -26.14
CA TYR A 3 -4.61 -2.74 -27.17
C TYR A 3 -5.45 -2.68 -28.45
N LEU A 4 -6.78 -2.51 -28.32
CA LEU A 4 -7.72 -2.48 -29.45
C LEU A 4 -7.44 -1.34 -30.43
N ASN A 5 -7.07 -0.15 -29.92
CA ASN A 5 -6.67 1.01 -30.73
C ASN A 5 -5.39 0.79 -31.53
N ARG A 6 -4.60 -0.24 -31.19
CA ARG A 6 -3.34 -0.60 -31.86
C ARG A 6 -3.53 -1.74 -32.88
N THR A 7 -4.76 -2.21 -33.07
CA THR A 7 -5.09 -3.26 -34.04
C THR A 7 -5.49 -2.66 -35.40
N PRO A 8 -5.39 -3.41 -36.51
CA PRO A 8 -5.84 -2.96 -37.83
C PRO A 8 -7.37 -2.98 -38.01
N ALA A 9 -8.15 -3.30 -36.98
CA ALA A 9 -9.61 -3.29 -37.02
C ALA A 9 -10.17 -1.95 -36.51
N ASN A 10 -11.35 -1.57 -37.00
CA ASN A 10 -12.14 -0.54 -36.33
C ASN A 10 -12.70 -1.17 -35.05
N ALA A 11 -12.30 -0.67 -33.89
CA ALA A 11 -12.63 -1.27 -32.62
C ALA A 11 -13.50 -0.32 -31.78
N THR A 12 -14.56 -0.87 -31.19
CA THR A 12 -15.29 -0.21 -30.09
C THR A 12 -15.16 -1.09 -28.85
N VAL A 13 -14.64 -0.51 -27.78
CA VAL A 13 -14.62 -1.14 -26.46
C VAL A 13 -15.68 -0.43 -25.65
N HIS A 14 -16.70 -1.15 -25.22
CA HIS A 14 -17.66 -0.60 -24.29
C HIS A 14 -17.03 -0.56 -22.91
N GLU A 15 -17.32 0.49 -22.14
CA GLU A 15 -16.90 0.56 -20.74
C GLU A 15 -17.38 -0.70 -20.01
N PRO A 16 -16.56 -1.31 -19.14
CA PRO A 16 -17.01 -2.45 -18.36
C PRO A 16 -18.24 -2.07 -17.56
N TYR A 17 -19.32 -2.84 -17.71
CA TYR A 17 -20.28 -2.97 -16.63
C TYR A 17 -19.58 -3.61 -15.43
N ILE A 18 -19.20 -2.83 -14.41
CA ILE A 18 -18.55 -3.31 -13.19
C ILE A 18 -19.64 -3.63 -12.17
N ARG A 19 -19.57 -4.82 -11.56
CA ARG A 19 -20.47 -5.19 -10.46
C ARG A 19 -19.69 -5.12 -9.16
N THR A 20 -20.22 -4.37 -8.21
CA THR A 20 -19.73 -4.39 -6.83
C THR A 20 -19.90 -5.79 -6.25
N ILE A 21 -18.81 -6.31 -5.68
CA ILE A 21 -18.81 -7.58 -4.93
C ILE A 21 -18.94 -7.33 -3.43
N SER A 22 -18.35 -6.23 -2.94
CA SER A 22 -18.53 -5.78 -1.56
C SER A 22 -18.38 -4.27 -1.49
N ASP A 23 -19.28 -3.57 -0.80
CA ASP A 23 -19.21 -2.11 -0.66
C ASP A 23 -18.36 -1.66 0.55
N GLU A 24 -18.34 -2.43 1.66
CA GLU A 24 -17.65 -2.03 2.90
C GLU A 24 -17.20 -3.26 3.73
N SER A 25 -16.30 -4.07 3.19
CA SER A 25 -15.70 -5.16 3.96
C SER A 25 -14.74 -4.62 5.02
N LEU A 26 -15.03 -4.87 6.30
CA LEU A 26 -14.11 -4.56 7.40
C LEU A 26 -12.90 -5.50 7.38
N ILE A 27 -11.69 -4.93 7.41
CA ILE A 27 -10.43 -5.68 7.44
C ILE A 27 -9.90 -5.76 8.87
N TYR A 28 -9.68 -4.59 9.46
CA TYR A 28 -9.15 -4.41 10.79
C TYR A 28 -9.99 -3.36 11.51
N ASP A 29 -10.17 -3.54 12.80
CA ASP A 29 -10.79 -2.58 13.70
C ASP A 29 -10.18 -2.73 15.10
N THR A 30 -9.22 -1.88 15.43
CA THR A 30 -8.58 -1.88 16.74
C THR A 30 -9.28 -0.95 17.74
N THR A 31 -10.40 -0.32 17.34
CA THR A 31 -11.17 0.54 18.25
C THR A 31 -11.90 -0.25 19.34
N GLU A 32 -12.27 -1.51 19.05
CA GLU A 32 -13.02 -2.37 19.98
C GLU A 32 -12.13 -3.38 20.73
N PHE A 33 -10.97 -3.73 20.18
CA PHE A 33 -10.03 -4.70 20.74
C PHE A 33 -8.58 -4.24 20.49
N SER A 34 -7.72 -4.33 21.49
CA SER A 34 -6.31 -3.97 21.32
C SER A 34 -5.48 -5.14 20.80
N TYR A 35 -5.13 -5.07 19.52
CA TYR A 35 -4.26 -6.01 18.81
C TYR A 35 -3.44 -5.27 17.74
N ILE A 36 -3.10 -4.00 17.98
CA ILE A 36 -2.31 -3.19 17.04
C ILE A 36 -0.97 -3.88 16.72
N GLU A 37 -0.37 -4.53 17.71
CA GLU A 37 0.87 -5.32 17.54
C GLU A 37 0.77 -6.47 16.53
N ASP A 38 -0.43 -7.00 16.29
CA ASP A 38 -0.63 -8.11 15.34
C ASP A 38 -0.72 -7.64 13.89
N ILE A 39 -1.03 -6.35 13.66
CA ILE A 39 -1.27 -5.81 12.32
C ILE A 39 -0.16 -4.85 11.86
N VAL A 40 0.60 -4.25 12.76
CA VAL A 40 1.68 -3.33 12.40
C VAL A 40 2.96 -4.12 12.13
N VAL A 41 3.60 -3.83 11.01
CA VAL A 41 4.86 -4.46 10.58
C VAL A 41 5.98 -3.45 10.81
N ASN A 42 6.97 -3.84 11.62
CA ASN A 42 8.07 -2.97 12.01
C ASN A 42 9.37 -3.77 12.11
N ASP A 43 10.45 -3.22 11.54
CA ASP A 43 11.78 -3.77 11.75
C ASP A 43 12.35 -3.25 13.08
N GLU A 44 13.27 -3.99 13.71
CA GLU A 44 13.86 -3.58 15.00
C GLU A 44 14.64 -2.25 14.94
N THR A 45 15.01 -1.84 13.73
CA THR A 45 15.70 -0.58 13.47
C THR A 45 14.78 0.59 13.19
N ASP A 46 13.47 0.36 13.05
CA ASP A 46 12.49 1.41 12.78
C ASP A 46 12.18 2.23 14.03
N PRO A 47 12.15 3.57 13.96
CA PRO A 47 11.91 4.46 15.09
C PRO A 47 10.44 4.48 15.48
N VAL A 48 9.90 3.32 15.81
CA VAL A 48 8.49 3.10 16.12
C VAL A 48 8.40 2.16 17.31
N VAL A 49 7.65 2.57 18.33
CA VAL A 49 7.34 1.74 19.49
C VAL A 49 5.94 1.20 19.34
N ILE A 50 5.81 -0.12 19.33
CA ILE A 50 4.52 -0.81 19.25
C ILE A 50 4.11 -1.24 20.65
N GLY A 51 3.07 -0.61 21.18
CA GLY A 51 2.38 -1.05 22.39
C GLY A 51 1.27 -2.05 22.08
N SER A 52 0.60 -2.54 23.13
CA SER A 52 -0.57 -3.39 22.95
C SER A 52 -1.75 -2.63 22.31
N ASP A 53 -1.85 -1.34 22.62
CA ASP A 53 -3.03 -0.51 22.34
C ASP A 53 -2.68 0.69 21.44
N ASP A 54 -1.41 0.93 21.12
CA ASP A 54 -0.97 2.08 20.35
C ASP A 54 0.33 1.82 19.56
N VAL A 55 0.60 2.70 18.59
CA VAL A 55 1.89 2.85 17.95
C VAL A 55 2.38 4.27 18.14
N GLN A 56 3.64 4.41 18.56
CA GLN A 56 4.25 5.69 18.89
C GLN A 56 5.49 5.91 18.04
N LEU A 57 5.73 7.16 17.65
CA LEU A 57 7.01 7.54 17.06
C LEU A 57 8.09 7.54 18.14
N ALA A 58 9.17 6.78 17.96
CA ALA A 58 10.26 6.70 18.91
C ALA A 58 11.17 7.94 18.86
N GLN A 59 11.82 8.27 19.98
CA GLN A 59 12.81 9.34 20.03
C GLN A 59 14.06 8.95 19.23
N THR A 60 14.49 9.83 18.31
CA THR A 60 15.64 9.60 17.41
C THR A 60 16.80 10.56 17.65
N CYS A 61 16.59 11.62 18.44
CA CYS A 61 17.63 12.53 18.91
C CYS A 61 17.59 12.65 20.43
N TRP A 62 18.67 12.22 21.09
CA TRP A 62 18.89 12.37 22.53
C TRP A 62 19.65 13.66 22.79
N PHE A 63 18.88 14.74 23.00
CA PHE A 63 19.37 16.04 23.41
C PHE A 63 19.49 16.14 24.93
N ARG A 64 20.52 16.83 25.41
CA ARG A 64 20.69 17.15 26.82
C ARG A 64 21.47 18.46 26.99
N GLU A 65 20.97 19.31 27.88
CA GLU A 65 21.72 20.47 28.40
C GLU A 65 22.87 19.95 29.29
N ALA A 66 24.05 20.59 29.23
CA ALA A 66 25.28 20.11 29.86
C ALA A 66 25.19 20.11 31.39
N GLU A 67 24.56 21.11 31.99
CA GLU A 67 24.35 21.20 33.43
C GLU A 67 23.45 20.09 33.98
N ASN A 68 22.74 19.38 33.10
CA ASN A 68 21.87 18.25 33.40
C ASN A 68 22.49 16.88 33.06
N ALA A 69 23.81 16.83 32.85
CA ALA A 69 24.56 15.58 32.65
C ALA A 69 24.45 14.64 33.86
N ASP A 70 24.46 13.33 33.60
CA ASP A 70 24.35 12.29 34.62
C ASP A 70 25.69 12.10 35.36
N ASP A 71 26.80 12.23 34.64
CA ASP A 71 28.16 12.29 35.18
C ASP A 71 28.76 13.67 34.91
N LEU A 72 28.84 14.50 35.96
CA LEU A 72 29.36 15.86 35.87
C LEU A 72 30.54 16.07 36.84
N VAL A 73 31.72 16.31 36.29
CA VAL A 73 32.88 16.87 37.00
C VAL A 73 33.32 18.11 36.22
N GLY A 74 33.00 19.29 36.75
CA GLY A 74 33.23 20.59 36.12
C GLY A 74 32.50 21.68 36.92
N ASP A 75 32.69 22.93 36.54
CA ASP A 75 31.99 24.06 37.18
C ASP A 75 30.81 24.50 36.30
N ILE A 76 29.61 24.59 36.88
CA ILE A 76 28.46 25.21 36.21
C ILE A 76 28.66 26.72 36.26
N VAL A 77 28.56 27.36 35.10
CA VAL A 77 28.73 28.81 34.91
C VAL A 77 27.47 29.43 34.30
N ASP A 78 27.15 30.66 34.72
CA ASP A 78 25.93 31.34 34.31
C ASP A 78 26.24 32.59 33.44
N VAL A 79 25.28 33.02 32.62
CA VAL A 79 25.37 34.21 31.74
C VAL A 79 25.85 35.52 32.39
N PRO A 80 25.67 35.83 33.70
CA PRO A 80 26.27 37.04 34.29
C PRO A 80 27.81 37.09 34.20
N ASP A 81 28.46 35.94 34.01
CA ASP A 81 29.90 35.81 33.96
C ASP A 81 30.47 35.97 32.54
N TYR A 82 29.63 35.88 31.50
CA TYR A 82 30.03 35.79 30.09
C TYR A 82 29.14 36.64 29.15
N SER A 83 29.61 36.86 27.92
CA SER A 83 28.86 37.63 26.90
C SER A 83 28.04 36.75 25.94
N GLU A 84 28.17 35.44 26.11
CA GLU A 84 27.60 34.39 25.29
C GLU A 84 26.19 34.01 25.76
N ASP A 85 25.29 33.73 24.81
CA ASP A 85 23.91 33.30 25.07
C ASP A 85 23.86 31.77 25.11
N TYR A 86 23.98 31.21 26.32
CA TYR A 86 23.79 29.79 26.61
C TYR A 86 22.30 29.43 26.70
N SER A 87 21.92 28.21 26.31
CA SER A 87 20.58 27.71 26.62
C SER A 87 20.41 27.62 28.13
N ASN A 88 19.20 27.92 28.61
CA ASN A 88 18.88 27.96 30.04
C ASN A 88 19.80 28.89 30.88
N PHE A 89 20.54 29.80 30.24
CA PHE A 89 21.57 30.66 30.85
C PHE A 89 22.77 29.94 31.49
N GLU A 90 22.90 28.63 31.34
CA GLU A 90 23.88 27.83 32.08
C GLU A 90 24.76 27.05 31.08
N ALA A 91 26.01 26.84 31.45
CA ALA A 91 26.92 25.95 30.73
C ALA A 91 27.83 25.25 31.73
N VAL A 92 28.48 24.17 31.29
CA VAL A 92 29.54 23.51 32.06
C VAL A 92 30.89 23.98 31.55
N GLU A 93 31.67 24.63 32.42
CA GLU A 93 33.06 24.99 32.18
C GLU A 93 34.00 23.87 32.63
N MET A 94 34.77 23.35 31.67
CA MET A 94 35.88 22.43 31.89
C MET A 94 37.18 23.23 31.86
N THR A 95 38.03 23.04 32.87
CA THR A 95 39.32 23.72 33.06
C THR A 95 40.48 22.75 33.33
N SER A 96 40.21 21.44 33.38
CA SER A 96 41.22 20.43 33.68
C SER A 96 41.00 19.11 32.93
N ALA A 97 42.03 18.25 32.91
CA ALA A 97 41.95 16.88 32.39
C ALA A 97 41.20 15.90 33.31
N ASP A 98 40.83 16.32 34.52
CA ASP A 98 40.05 15.49 35.45
C ASP A 98 38.54 15.78 35.34
N ASP A 99 38.15 16.77 34.53
CA ASP A 99 36.76 17.14 34.29
C ASP A 99 36.09 16.14 33.34
N ILE A 100 34.81 15.88 33.50
CA ILE A 100 34.06 14.92 32.67
C ILE A 100 32.61 15.35 32.53
N LEU A 101 32.02 15.02 31.39
CA LEU A 101 30.61 15.26 31.11
C LEU A 101 30.01 14.02 30.43
N GLY A 102 29.10 13.33 31.10
CA GLY A 102 28.50 12.08 30.63
C GLY A 102 26.98 12.10 30.67
N ILE A 103 26.36 11.53 29.64
CA ILE A 103 24.91 11.39 29.51
C ILE A 103 24.59 9.94 29.21
N ASP A 104 23.63 9.40 29.96
CA ASP A 104 23.04 8.10 29.70
C ASP A 104 21.72 8.26 28.96
N PHE A 105 21.51 7.42 27.95
CA PHE A 105 20.24 7.33 27.23
C PHE A 105 19.91 5.88 26.92
N VAL A 106 18.63 5.61 26.68
CA VAL A 106 18.10 4.27 26.40
C VAL A 106 17.30 4.36 25.11
N PRO A 107 17.85 3.90 23.97
CA PRO A 107 17.12 3.85 22.71
C PRO A 107 15.88 2.96 22.83
N GLU A 108 14.79 3.35 22.17
CA GLU A 108 13.55 2.56 22.14
C GLU A 108 13.54 1.55 20.99
N TYR A 109 14.46 1.70 20.04
CA TYR A 109 14.69 0.85 18.88
C TYR A 109 16.21 0.71 18.65
N THR A 110 16.63 -0.23 17.81
CA THR A 110 18.05 -0.46 17.53
C THR A 110 18.55 0.57 16.52
N VAL A 111 19.58 1.35 16.88
CA VAL A 111 20.20 2.32 15.95
C VAL A 111 21.50 1.74 15.40
N PRO A 112 21.61 1.56 14.07
CA PRO A 112 22.85 1.14 13.45
C PRO A 112 23.98 2.14 13.73
N GLY A 113 25.16 1.62 14.09
CA GLY A 113 26.32 2.46 14.44
C GLY A 113 26.72 3.44 13.34
N ASP A 114 26.55 3.03 12.08
CA ASP A 114 26.86 3.82 10.89
C ASP A 114 25.91 5.01 10.67
N ASP A 115 24.72 5.01 11.29
CA ASP A 115 23.69 6.06 11.19
C ASP A 115 23.68 6.99 12.43
N LEU A 116 24.65 6.86 13.34
CA LEU A 116 24.76 7.75 14.49
C LEU A 116 25.62 8.98 14.17
N ASP A 117 25.17 10.16 14.60
CA ASP A 117 25.98 11.38 14.58
C ASP A 117 25.85 12.13 15.91
N ILE A 118 26.86 12.94 16.21
CA ILE A 118 26.94 13.76 17.43
C ILE A 118 27.12 15.23 17.12
N ARG A 119 26.48 16.07 17.93
CA ARG A 119 26.63 17.52 17.92
C ARG A 119 26.83 18.04 19.32
N LEU A 120 27.70 19.04 19.42
CA LEU A 120 28.04 19.71 20.66
C LEU A 120 27.90 21.20 20.44
N ARG A 121 27.15 21.90 21.28
CA ARG A 121 27.19 23.38 21.32
C ARG A 121 28.20 23.77 22.38
N PHE A 122 29.31 24.39 21.97
CA PHE A 122 30.38 24.75 22.90
C PHE A 122 31.16 25.99 22.46
N ALA A 123 31.81 26.63 23.43
CA ALA A 123 32.76 27.72 23.25
C ALA A 123 34.15 27.30 23.75
N LEU A 124 35.19 27.93 23.18
CA LEU A 124 36.59 27.75 23.59
C LEU A 124 37.15 29.10 24.02
N ASP A 125 37.82 29.15 25.17
CA ASP A 125 38.58 30.32 25.63
C ASP A 125 40.05 29.94 25.84
N GLN A 126 40.91 30.36 24.91
CA GLN A 126 42.34 30.06 24.88
C GLN A 126 42.70 28.57 25.07
N PHE A 127 41.81 27.67 24.64
CA PHE A 127 41.92 26.24 24.90
C PHE A 127 43.11 25.64 24.14
N SER A 128 43.91 24.84 24.84
CA SER A 128 44.91 23.95 24.26
C SER A 128 44.93 22.65 25.06
N GLY A 129 44.79 21.53 24.36
CA GLY A 129 44.52 20.22 24.93
C GLY A 129 43.79 19.32 23.93
N THR A 130 43.32 18.17 24.40
CA THR A 130 42.55 17.20 23.61
C THR A 130 41.31 16.78 24.39
N ILE A 131 40.14 16.90 23.76
CA ILE A 131 38.86 16.38 24.26
C ILE A 131 38.39 15.25 23.34
N GLU A 132 38.09 14.10 23.94
CA GLU A 132 37.52 12.95 23.25
C GLU A 132 36.02 12.87 23.56
N ALA A 133 35.20 12.76 22.52
CA ALA A 133 33.81 12.34 22.68
C ALA A 133 33.74 10.83 22.49
N LYS A 134 33.08 10.13 23.41
CA LYS A 134 33.02 8.67 23.50
C LYS A 134 31.57 8.19 23.52
N ILE A 135 31.30 7.07 22.86
CA ILE A 135 30.06 6.30 23.01
C ILE A 135 30.44 4.93 23.56
N ASN A 136 29.88 4.56 24.71
CA ASN A 136 30.19 3.30 25.40
C ASN A 136 31.71 3.08 25.61
N GLY A 137 32.45 4.17 25.84
CA GLY A 137 33.90 4.18 26.02
C GLY A 137 34.73 4.17 24.72
N THR A 138 34.10 4.04 23.55
CA THR A 138 34.77 4.12 22.24
C THR A 138 34.81 5.57 21.75
N THR A 139 36.00 6.09 21.45
CA THR A 139 36.17 7.46 20.93
C THR A 139 35.59 7.60 19.53
N VAL A 140 34.62 8.50 19.38
CA VAL A 140 33.89 8.77 18.12
C VAL A 140 34.27 10.10 17.48
N TYR A 141 34.79 11.03 18.30
CA TYR A 141 35.24 12.34 17.88
C TYR A 141 36.37 12.82 18.78
N GLU A 142 37.33 13.55 18.21
CA GLU A 142 38.46 14.14 18.91
C GLU A 142 38.58 15.61 18.52
N LEU A 143 38.64 16.50 19.51
CA LEU A 143 38.97 17.90 19.36
C LEU A 143 40.34 18.15 19.99
N SER A 144 41.37 18.30 19.17
CA SER A 144 42.76 18.45 19.65
C SER A 144 43.42 19.74 19.16
N TYR A 145 43.99 20.48 20.11
CA TYR A 145 44.82 21.66 19.91
C TYR A 145 46.17 21.47 20.63
N PRO A 146 47.29 21.35 19.90
CA PRO A 146 48.59 21.08 20.50
C PRO A 146 49.06 22.17 21.48
N ASP A 147 49.95 21.80 22.42
CA ASP A 147 50.60 22.75 23.33
C ASP A 147 51.20 23.96 22.57
N GLY A 148 50.90 25.16 23.06
CA GLY A 148 51.28 26.43 22.45
C GLY A 148 50.39 26.90 21.29
N GLN A 149 49.32 26.18 20.95
CA GLN A 149 48.28 26.62 20.01
C GLN A 149 46.95 26.79 20.75
N ASN A 150 46.66 28.02 21.17
CA ASN A 150 45.40 28.34 21.82
C ASN A 150 44.30 28.55 20.77
N ALA A 151 43.13 27.96 21.02
CA ALA A 151 41.93 28.16 20.24
C ALA A 151 40.91 29.00 21.00
N ASP A 152 40.36 29.99 20.31
CA ASP A 152 39.20 30.77 20.75
C ASP A 152 38.05 30.45 19.80
N ARG A 153 36.87 30.19 20.36
CA ARG A 153 35.65 29.89 19.59
C ARG A 153 34.44 30.44 20.32
N GLU A 154 33.64 31.24 19.62
CA GLU A 154 32.32 31.68 20.10
C GLU A 154 31.36 30.48 20.18
N ILE A 155 30.40 30.57 21.10
CA ILE A 155 29.40 29.53 21.30
C ILE A 155 28.71 29.19 19.97
N SER A 156 28.82 27.93 19.57
CA SER A 156 28.20 27.45 18.33
C SER A 156 28.12 25.94 18.29
N TRP A 157 27.18 25.42 17.51
CA TRP A 157 27.13 24.01 17.17
C TRP A 157 28.41 23.59 16.43
N GLY A 158 29.12 22.65 17.02
CA GLY A 158 30.27 21.93 16.50
C GLY A 158 30.06 20.42 16.58
N GLY A 159 31.14 19.67 16.36
CA GLY A 159 31.06 18.21 16.26
C GLY A 159 31.10 17.73 14.81
N ARG A 160 30.97 16.41 14.63
CA ARG A 160 31.32 15.77 13.37
C ARG A 160 30.16 15.86 12.37
N ARG A 161 30.48 15.93 11.08
CA ARG A 161 29.56 15.91 9.94
C ARG A 161 30.39 15.21 8.87
N ASN A 162 30.07 13.97 8.49
CA ASN A 162 30.65 13.20 7.36
C ASN A 162 31.73 12.13 7.64
N PHE A 163 31.64 11.32 8.69
CA PHE A 163 32.36 10.03 8.72
C PHE A 163 31.55 8.98 9.45
N THR A 164 31.51 7.75 8.92
CA THR A 164 30.98 6.56 9.58
C THR A 164 31.62 6.42 10.97
N LEU A 165 30.79 6.38 12.01
CA LEU A 165 31.26 6.06 13.35
C LEU A 165 31.55 4.56 13.39
N GLU A 166 32.77 4.18 13.72
CA GLU A 166 33.09 2.77 13.99
C GLU A 166 32.65 2.41 15.42
N VAL A 167 31.34 2.51 15.68
CA VAL A 167 30.70 2.08 16.93
C VAL A 167 29.78 0.90 16.66
N ASP A 168 29.61 0.05 17.66
CA ASP A 168 28.60 -0.99 17.62
C ASP A 168 27.20 -0.36 17.62
N ASP A 169 26.22 -1.09 17.09
CA ASP A 169 24.82 -0.69 17.10
C ASP A 169 24.34 -0.41 18.53
N LEU A 170 23.48 0.59 18.67
CA LEU A 170 22.83 0.90 19.95
C LEU A 170 21.55 0.09 20.06
N GLU A 171 21.63 -1.03 20.76
CA GLU A 171 20.52 -1.96 20.95
C GLU A 171 19.35 -1.34 21.72
N ALA A 172 18.12 -1.61 21.24
CA ALA A 172 16.90 -1.18 21.92
C ALA A 172 16.87 -1.61 23.41
N GLY A 173 16.46 -0.69 24.28
CA GLY A 173 16.33 -0.92 25.72
C GLY A 173 17.65 -1.03 26.49
N SER A 174 18.81 -0.92 25.82
CA SER A 174 20.12 -0.92 26.47
C SER A 174 20.57 0.50 26.82
N THR A 175 21.17 0.69 27.99
CA THR A 175 21.79 1.97 28.33
C THR A 175 23.04 2.18 27.52
N ALA A 176 23.09 3.27 26.77
CA ALA A 176 24.27 3.77 26.10
C ALA A 176 24.73 5.07 26.77
N THR A 177 26.04 5.23 26.89
CA THR A 177 26.66 6.39 27.55
C THR A 177 27.44 7.20 26.53
N PHE A 178 27.08 8.48 26.39
CA PHE A 178 27.86 9.48 25.68
C PHE A 178 28.73 10.26 26.67
N THR A 179 30.02 10.43 26.40
CA THR A 179 30.95 11.10 27.33
C THR A 179 31.87 12.07 26.61
N LEU A 180 32.06 13.27 27.14
CA LEU A 180 33.18 14.16 26.82
C LEU A 180 34.27 14.02 27.88
N ASP A 181 35.45 13.63 27.45
CA ASP A 181 36.59 13.27 28.29
C ASP A 181 37.85 14.02 27.82
N PRO A 182 38.32 15.06 28.53
CA PRO A 182 39.55 15.76 28.24
C PRO A 182 40.76 14.90 28.61
N VAL A 183 41.44 14.33 27.61
CA VAL A 183 42.59 13.44 27.82
C VAL A 183 43.92 14.18 27.99
N ASP A 184 44.02 15.39 27.45
CA ASP A 184 45.18 16.28 27.59
C ASP A 184 44.71 17.70 27.88
N TRP A 185 45.36 18.40 28.81
CA TRP A 185 45.04 19.79 29.14
C TRP A 185 46.28 20.63 29.39
N TYR A 186 46.45 21.72 28.64
CA TYR A 186 47.61 22.61 28.78
C TYR A 186 47.21 24.01 29.26
N ASN A 187 46.14 24.59 28.70
CA ASN A 187 45.66 25.94 29.04
C ASN A 187 44.21 26.18 28.58
N GLY A 188 43.58 27.23 29.10
CA GLY A 188 42.27 27.73 28.67
C GLY A 188 41.10 27.01 29.33
N SER A 189 39.89 27.22 28.78
CA SER A 189 38.65 26.55 29.17
C SER A 189 37.81 26.12 27.96
N VAL A 190 36.99 25.09 28.16
CA VAL A 190 35.94 24.68 27.24
C VAL A 190 34.62 24.79 27.96
N ARG A 191 33.68 25.55 27.38
CA ARG A 191 32.35 25.77 27.95
C ARG A 191 31.34 25.04 27.09
N VAL A 192 30.80 23.94 27.60
CA VAL A 192 29.82 23.09 26.91
C VAL A 192 28.43 23.49 27.37
N ASP A 193 27.57 23.81 26.41
CA ASP A 193 26.21 24.27 26.63
C ASP A 193 25.25 23.08 26.54
N CYS A 194 25.24 22.39 25.40
CA CYS A 194 24.41 21.22 25.21
C CYS A 194 25.02 20.21 24.24
N MET A 195 24.46 19.01 24.27
CA MET A 195 24.93 17.85 23.51
C MET A 195 23.75 17.14 22.88
N ALA A 196 23.96 16.59 21.69
CA ALA A 196 22.97 15.79 21.00
C ALA A 196 23.64 14.59 20.34
N LEU A 197 23.10 13.40 20.59
CA LEU A 197 23.33 12.20 19.81
C LEU A 197 22.05 11.92 19.02
N PHE A 198 22.15 11.56 17.75
CA PHE A 198 20.97 11.31 16.93
C PHE A 198 21.20 10.29 15.84
N ASP A 199 20.12 9.62 15.46
CA ASP A 199 20.01 8.79 14.26
C ASP A 199 19.80 9.71 13.05
N THR A 200 20.68 9.60 12.05
CA THR A 200 20.60 10.39 10.80
C THR A 200 19.49 9.91 9.89
N GLY A 201 19.03 8.66 10.05
CA GLY A 201 18.01 8.05 9.19
C GLY A 201 18.45 7.80 7.74
N ASP A 202 19.75 7.91 7.44
CA ASP A 202 20.28 7.80 6.06
C ASP A 202 20.03 6.43 5.42
N ARG A 203 19.80 5.38 6.23
CA ARG A 203 19.41 4.04 5.76
C ARG A 203 18.04 3.98 5.09
N TYR A 204 17.15 4.95 5.33
CA TYR A 204 15.79 4.91 4.84
C TYR A 204 15.67 5.46 3.42
N ASP A 205 15.57 4.56 2.43
CA ASP A 205 15.17 4.90 1.06
C ASP A 205 13.64 4.95 0.94
N HIS A 206 13.00 5.81 1.73
CA HIS A 206 11.55 5.97 1.73
C HIS A 206 11.14 7.45 1.77
N PRO A 207 10.31 7.96 0.83
CA PRO A 207 10.04 9.38 0.69
C PRO A 207 9.28 10.01 1.87
N ALA A 208 8.58 9.21 2.68
CA ALA A 208 7.90 9.67 3.89
C ALA A 208 8.73 9.50 5.18
N ALA A 209 9.91 8.88 5.11
CA ALA A 209 10.84 8.79 6.23
C ALA A 209 11.80 9.98 6.14
N VAL A 210 11.62 10.98 6.99
CA VAL A 210 12.35 12.25 6.93
C VAL A 210 12.93 12.59 8.29
N PHE A 211 14.26 12.64 8.34
CA PHE A 211 15.04 12.93 9.54
C PHE A 211 15.74 14.28 9.37
N ASP A 212 15.01 15.37 9.62
CA ASP A 212 15.55 16.73 9.53
C ASP A 212 15.71 17.33 10.93
N TYR A 213 16.95 17.59 11.34
CA TYR A 213 17.26 18.24 12.62
C TYR A 213 17.87 19.62 12.41
N THR A 214 17.40 20.59 13.20
CA THR A 214 17.82 21.98 13.17
C THR A 214 18.78 22.27 14.30
N PHE A 215 20.03 22.58 13.96
CA PHE A 215 21.06 23.00 14.92
C PHE A 215 21.30 24.51 14.81
N SER A 216 20.37 25.29 15.35
CA SER A 216 20.44 26.77 15.37
C SER A 216 21.28 27.25 16.54
N ASP A 217 22.12 28.27 16.33
CA ASP A 217 22.84 28.95 17.42
C ASP A 217 22.00 30.04 18.11
N ASP A 218 20.85 30.40 17.52
CA ASP A 218 19.95 31.43 18.01
C ASP A 218 19.14 30.93 19.22
N VAL A 219 19.39 31.53 20.39
CA VAL A 219 18.65 31.29 21.63
C VAL A 219 17.46 32.23 21.71
N ASP A 220 16.28 31.71 22.06
CA ASP A 220 15.10 32.55 22.28
C ASP A 220 15.29 33.45 23.52
N THR A 221 15.13 34.76 23.36
CA THR A 221 15.39 35.71 24.45
C THR A 221 14.33 35.73 25.57
N MET A 222 13.18 35.06 25.40
CA MET A 222 12.13 35.00 26.42
C MET A 222 12.41 33.91 27.45
N TYR A 223 12.78 32.72 27.00
CA TYR A 223 13.02 31.55 27.86
C TYR A 223 14.47 31.04 27.83
N TYR A 224 15.31 31.60 26.97
CA TYR A 224 16.68 31.16 26.75
C TYR A 224 16.75 29.72 26.26
N THR A 225 15.82 29.33 25.40
CA THR A 225 15.70 27.98 24.85
C THR A 225 16.16 27.92 23.40
N LEU A 226 16.65 26.77 22.94
CA LEU A 226 16.97 26.57 21.52
C LEU A 226 15.75 26.02 20.75
N PRO A 227 15.58 26.40 19.47
CA PRO A 227 14.52 25.86 18.63
C PRO A 227 14.72 24.38 18.24
N GLY A 228 15.93 23.85 18.39
CA GLY A 228 16.30 22.47 18.09
C GLY A 228 17.62 22.12 18.80
N PRO A 229 18.15 20.90 18.57
CA PRO A 229 17.63 19.88 17.67
C PRO A 229 16.34 19.26 18.18
N GLU A 230 15.42 18.98 17.27
CA GLU A 230 14.17 18.29 17.54
C GLU A 230 14.40 16.84 18.00
N LEU A 231 13.58 16.30 18.90
CA LEU A 231 13.80 14.99 19.54
C LEU A 231 13.37 13.80 18.67
N TYR A 232 12.42 14.03 17.78
CA TYR A 232 11.78 13.03 16.93
C TYR A 232 12.05 13.34 15.45
N PRO A 233 11.92 12.37 14.53
CA PRO A 233 12.07 12.63 13.11
C PRO A 233 10.89 13.49 12.60
N SER A 234 11.08 14.18 11.49
CA SER A 234 10.03 15.03 10.90
C SER A 234 8.82 14.20 10.49
N SER A 235 9.05 13.01 9.94
CA SER A 235 8.00 12.03 9.67
C SER A 235 8.59 10.61 9.51
N PHE A 236 7.82 9.59 9.84
CA PHE A 236 8.16 8.18 9.59
C PHE A 236 6.91 7.35 9.22
N PRO A 237 6.98 6.50 8.19
CA PRO A 237 5.87 5.63 7.78
C PRO A 237 5.78 4.38 8.68
N VAL A 238 4.66 4.23 9.37
CA VAL A 238 4.27 2.99 10.04
C VAL A 238 3.49 2.13 9.04
N LYS A 239 4.01 0.94 8.75
CA LYS A 239 3.37 0.00 7.82
C LYS A 239 2.35 -0.85 8.57
N VAL A 240 1.14 -0.92 8.03
CA VAL A 240 0.15 -1.92 8.43
C VAL A 240 0.24 -3.09 7.45
N GLY A 241 0.13 -4.31 7.96
CA GLY A 241 0.18 -5.53 7.18
C GLY A 241 -0.80 -5.46 5.99
N PRO A 242 -0.36 -5.86 4.79
CA PRO A 242 -1.23 -5.81 3.64
C PRO A 242 -2.34 -6.86 3.76
N ASP A 243 -3.52 -6.51 3.25
CA ASP A 243 -4.61 -7.47 3.10
C ASP A 243 -4.85 -7.77 1.62
N GLU A 244 -4.68 -9.03 1.24
CA GLU A 244 -4.82 -9.46 -0.14
C GLU A 244 -6.26 -9.84 -0.43
N ARG A 245 -6.81 -9.18 -1.45
CA ARG A 245 -8.16 -9.39 -1.95
C ARG A 245 -8.15 -10.27 -3.18
N ILE A 246 -9.31 -10.84 -3.40
CA ILE A 246 -9.57 -11.69 -4.57
C ILE A 246 -10.05 -10.81 -5.72
N TRP A 247 -10.87 -9.85 -5.37
CA TRP A 247 -11.48 -8.92 -6.29
C TRP A 247 -10.66 -7.64 -6.37
N HIS A 248 -10.89 -6.88 -7.44
CA HIS A 248 -10.28 -5.58 -7.58
C HIS A 248 -10.71 -4.70 -6.40
N VAL A 249 -9.76 -3.98 -5.80
CA VAL A 249 -10.01 -3.06 -4.71
C VAL A 249 -10.32 -1.68 -5.30
N SER A 250 -11.61 -1.35 -5.37
CA SER A 250 -12.08 -0.10 -5.99
C SER A 250 -11.92 1.09 -5.06
N ASP A 251 -12.25 0.89 -3.78
CA ASP A 251 -12.23 1.94 -2.77
C ASP A 251 -11.76 1.39 -1.43
N SER A 252 -11.22 2.26 -0.60
CA SER A 252 -10.93 1.93 0.80
C SER A 252 -11.00 3.16 1.68
N THR A 253 -11.44 2.94 2.92
CA THR A 253 -11.43 3.96 3.97
C THR A 253 -10.53 3.49 5.10
N LEU A 254 -9.56 4.33 5.48
CA LEU A 254 -8.75 4.16 6.66
C LEU A 254 -9.06 5.28 7.64
N GLU A 255 -9.46 4.89 8.84
CA GLU A 255 -9.71 5.78 9.97
C GLU A 255 -8.69 5.46 11.08
N THR A 256 -8.14 6.51 11.68
CA THR A 256 -7.16 6.42 12.75
C THR A 256 -7.53 7.36 13.90
N SER A 257 -6.87 7.22 15.04
CA SER A 257 -6.95 8.18 16.15
C SER A 257 -5.53 8.61 16.48
N ILE A 258 -5.14 9.81 16.03
CA ILE A 258 -3.80 10.37 16.21
C ILE A 258 -3.92 11.55 17.17
N ASP A 259 -3.09 11.57 18.20
CA ASP A 259 -3.17 12.54 19.30
C ASP A 259 -3.00 14.01 18.86
N ASP A 260 -2.21 14.25 17.83
CA ASP A 260 -2.09 15.55 17.16
C ASP A 260 -2.15 15.40 15.64
N THR A 261 -2.90 16.27 14.97
CA THR A 261 -2.96 16.32 13.50
C THR A 261 -2.48 17.62 12.87
N SER A 262 -1.59 18.35 13.53
CA SER A 262 -1.18 19.68 13.10
C SER A 262 0.03 19.71 12.17
N ASN A 263 0.84 18.64 12.06
CA ASN A 263 2.16 18.74 11.45
C ASN A 263 2.67 17.47 10.77
N GLY A 264 2.59 17.36 9.44
CA GLY A 264 3.42 16.44 8.65
C GLY A 264 3.02 14.96 8.68
N GLN A 265 2.05 14.58 9.52
CA GLN A 265 1.44 13.26 9.50
C GLN A 265 0.51 13.10 8.30
N ALA A 266 0.34 11.87 7.85
CA ALA A 266 -0.48 11.56 6.69
C ALA A 266 -1.00 10.12 6.74
N LEU A 267 -2.11 9.88 6.05
CA LEU A 267 -2.62 8.54 5.80
C LEU A 267 -2.43 8.20 4.34
N ARG A 268 -1.98 6.99 4.06
CA ARG A 268 -1.65 6.51 2.72
C ARG A 268 -2.27 5.14 2.50
N LEU A 269 -2.89 4.97 1.34
CA LEU A 269 -3.51 3.72 0.92
C LEU A 269 -3.06 3.37 -0.50
N SER A 270 -2.74 2.10 -0.73
CA SER A 270 -2.39 1.59 -2.06
C SER A 270 -3.07 0.25 -2.33
N PRO A 271 -3.66 0.05 -3.53
CA PRO A 271 -4.22 -1.24 -3.88
C PRO A 271 -3.17 -2.24 -4.43
N ASN A 272 -1.94 -1.77 -4.66
CA ASN A 272 -0.86 -2.51 -5.34
C ASN A 272 0.51 -2.45 -4.63
N GLY A 273 0.63 -1.69 -3.53
CA GLY A 273 1.84 -1.55 -2.73
C GLY A 273 2.94 -0.66 -3.33
N SER A 274 2.72 -0.05 -4.50
CA SER A 274 3.73 0.79 -5.17
C SER A 274 3.26 2.23 -5.41
N GLU A 275 1.97 2.43 -5.66
CA GLU A 275 1.38 3.76 -5.89
C GLU A 275 0.33 4.05 -4.81
N PHE A 276 0.44 5.20 -4.13
CA PHE A 276 -0.38 5.52 -2.97
C PHE A 276 -1.24 6.76 -3.20
N VAL A 277 -2.50 6.66 -2.79
CA VAL A 277 -3.34 7.83 -2.50
C VAL A 277 -2.97 8.33 -1.11
N ASN A 278 -2.80 9.65 -0.96
CA ASN A 278 -2.30 10.27 0.26
C ASN A 278 -3.23 11.39 0.73
N GLU A 279 -3.60 11.36 2.00
CA GLU A 279 -4.30 12.45 2.69
C GLU A 279 -3.40 13.02 3.77
N ALA A 280 -3.00 14.29 3.61
CA ALA A 280 -2.10 14.95 4.54
C ALA A 280 -2.89 15.56 5.70
N ASN A 281 -2.33 15.44 6.88
CA ASN A 281 -2.84 15.99 8.12
C ASN A 281 -4.27 15.59 8.49
N SER A 282 -4.61 14.31 8.36
CA SER A 282 -5.97 13.79 8.60
C SER A 282 -5.95 12.52 9.43
N GLU A 283 -7.04 12.28 10.15
CA GLU A 283 -7.34 11.01 10.83
C GLU A 283 -8.12 10.04 9.92
N VAL A 284 -8.62 10.52 8.78
CA VAL A 284 -9.40 9.72 7.83
C VAL A 284 -8.93 9.95 6.40
N ILE A 285 -8.77 8.88 5.65
CA ILE A 285 -8.61 8.90 4.19
C ILE A 285 -9.68 8.02 3.55
N ASN A 286 -10.33 8.56 2.52
CA ASN A 286 -11.20 7.80 1.61
C ASN A 286 -10.50 7.77 0.26
N ALA A 287 -9.96 6.62 -0.12
CA ALA A 287 -9.29 6.43 -1.39
C ALA A 287 -10.26 5.81 -2.40
N ASP A 288 -10.55 6.53 -3.48
CA ASP A 288 -11.19 6.03 -4.69
C ASP A 288 -10.07 5.71 -5.68
N PHE A 289 -9.73 4.43 -5.81
CA PHE A 289 -8.57 3.98 -6.57
C PHE A 289 -8.82 4.01 -8.07
N ASP A 290 -10.07 3.77 -8.49
CA ASP A 290 -10.48 3.88 -9.90
C ASP A 290 -10.35 5.32 -10.40
N ALA A 291 -10.80 6.31 -9.62
CA ALA A 291 -10.63 7.72 -9.94
C ALA A 291 -9.15 8.16 -9.95
N ALA A 292 -8.31 7.50 -9.15
CA ALA A 292 -6.86 7.71 -9.14
C ALA A 292 -6.12 6.93 -10.24
N GLU A 293 -6.82 6.07 -10.99
CA GLU A 293 -6.26 5.14 -11.98
C GLU A 293 -5.18 4.18 -11.41
N ILE A 294 -5.30 3.81 -10.13
CA ILE A 294 -4.39 2.89 -9.44
C ILE A 294 -5.11 1.56 -9.24
N TYR A 295 -4.66 0.49 -9.90
CA TYR A 295 -5.39 -0.77 -9.87
C TYR A 295 -4.64 -1.85 -9.10
N GLY A 296 -5.37 -2.63 -8.32
CA GLY A 296 -4.79 -3.77 -7.61
C GLY A 296 -5.80 -4.65 -6.89
N VAL A 297 -5.30 -5.74 -6.31
CA VAL A 297 -6.08 -6.75 -5.59
C VAL A 297 -5.54 -6.93 -4.17
N SER A 298 -4.88 -5.94 -3.63
CA SER A 298 -4.40 -5.93 -2.25
C SER A 298 -4.73 -4.57 -1.65
N ILE A 299 -4.62 -4.40 -0.34
CA ILE A 299 -4.66 -3.07 0.28
C ILE A 299 -3.45 -2.95 1.20
N HIS A 300 -2.68 -1.88 1.03
CA HIS A 300 -1.46 -1.58 1.77
C HIS A 300 -1.67 -0.26 2.50
N PRO A 301 -2.04 -0.29 3.79
CA PRO A 301 -2.20 0.90 4.60
C PRO A 301 -0.85 1.35 5.16
N GLU A 302 -0.59 2.65 5.08
CA GLU A 302 0.56 3.30 5.70
C GLU A 302 0.09 4.52 6.50
N ILE A 303 0.52 4.59 7.76
CA ILE A 303 0.26 5.70 8.67
C ILE A 303 1.57 6.43 8.86
N VAL A 304 1.68 7.65 8.35
CA VAL A 304 2.87 8.48 8.54
C VAL A 304 2.70 9.24 9.85
N LEU A 305 3.50 8.90 10.85
CA LEU A 305 3.58 9.65 12.11
C LEU A 305 4.66 10.71 12.02
N SER A 306 4.54 11.78 12.79
CA SER A 306 5.46 12.90 12.81
C SER A 306 5.66 13.45 14.23
N ARG A 307 6.46 14.50 14.33
CA ARG A 307 6.67 15.27 15.56
C ARG A 307 5.80 16.52 15.60
N TYR A 308 5.47 16.97 16.81
CA TYR A 308 4.86 18.27 17.06
C TYR A 308 5.53 18.97 18.25
N SER A 309 5.12 20.21 18.51
CA SER A 309 5.64 21.04 19.61
C SER A 309 4.60 21.18 20.71
N SER A 310 4.94 20.78 21.94
CA SER A 310 4.04 20.84 23.09
C SER A 310 4.49 21.87 24.15
N ASP A 311 5.80 22.03 24.35
CA ASP A 311 6.39 22.91 25.34
C ASP A 311 7.32 23.97 24.71
N PRO A 312 6.91 25.25 24.67
CA PRO A 312 7.78 26.33 24.17
C PRO A 312 8.77 26.85 25.23
N THR A 313 8.82 26.25 26.43
CA THR A 313 9.63 26.73 27.56
C THR A 313 10.84 25.87 27.89
N SER A 314 11.05 24.77 27.17
CA SER A 314 12.22 23.92 27.27
C SER A 314 12.90 23.75 25.91
N THR A 315 14.18 23.39 25.92
CA THR A 315 14.91 23.03 24.70
C THR A 315 14.70 21.53 24.41
N PRO A 316 14.38 21.14 23.16
CA PRO A 316 14.05 22.00 22.03
C PRO A 316 12.62 22.55 22.10
N THR A 317 12.40 23.76 21.59
CA THR A 317 11.03 24.32 21.50
C THR A 317 10.24 23.80 20.29
N ASN A 318 10.90 23.08 19.36
CA ASN A 318 10.23 22.42 18.25
C ASN A 318 10.45 20.90 18.28
N GLY A 319 9.42 20.15 17.90
CA GLY A 319 9.53 18.70 17.74
C GLY A 319 9.97 17.98 19.03
N ASP A 320 9.50 18.45 20.17
CA ASP A 320 9.74 17.89 21.51
C ASP A 320 8.84 16.68 21.80
N THR A 321 7.82 16.44 20.97
CA THR A 321 6.83 15.38 21.17
C THR A 321 6.61 14.59 19.88
N GLY A 322 6.63 13.26 19.97
CA GLY A 322 6.25 12.35 18.90
C GLY A 322 4.76 12.04 18.94
N GLN A 323 4.15 11.80 17.77
CA GLN A 323 2.75 11.39 17.69
C GLN A 323 2.52 9.94 18.11
N ILE A 324 1.27 9.70 18.53
CA ILE A 324 0.75 8.40 18.93
C ILE A 324 -0.51 8.10 18.14
N CYS A 325 -0.57 6.93 17.51
CA CYS A 325 -1.78 6.37 16.90
C CYS A 325 -2.37 5.28 17.78
N SER A 326 -3.56 5.53 18.35
CA SER A 326 -4.21 4.62 19.30
C SER A 326 -5.28 3.72 18.69
N SER A 327 -5.64 3.91 17.42
CA SER A 327 -6.58 3.03 16.74
C SER A 327 -6.42 3.08 15.24
N ILE A 328 -6.74 1.95 14.59
CA ILE A 328 -6.68 1.73 13.15
C ILE A 328 -7.95 0.97 12.76
N ARG A 329 -8.72 1.52 11.82
CA ARG A 329 -9.89 0.89 11.24
C ARG A 329 -9.83 0.98 9.73
N LEU A 330 -9.90 -0.16 9.06
CA LEU A 330 -9.78 -0.25 7.61
C LEU A 330 -11.00 -0.95 7.02
N THR A 331 -11.69 -0.29 6.10
CA THR A 331 -12.74 -0.89 5.27
C THR A 331 -12.35 -0.83 3.80
N VAL A 332 -12.82 -1.82 3.03
CA VAL A 332 -12.49 -1.97 1.61
C VAL A 332 -13.75 -2.29 0.82
N ALA A 333 -13.93 -1.59 -0.29
CA ALA A 333 -14.87 -1.96 -1.34
C ALA A 333 -14.13 -2.76 -2.41
N THR A 334 -14.80 -3.76 -2.98
CA THR A 334 -14.27 -4.57 -4.06
C THR A 334 -15.27 -4.79 -5.17
N ASP A 335 -14.77 -4.93 -6.38
CA ASP A 335 -15.58 -5.21 -7.56
C ASP A 335 -14.94 -6.28 -8.47
N ASP A 336 -15.70 -6.70 -9.46
CA ASP A 336 -15.27 -7.73 -10.41
C ASP A 336 -14.62 -7.19 -11.69
N LEU A 337 -13.96 -6.02 -11.61
CA LEU A 337 -13.08 -5.51 -12.65
C LEU A 337 -11.91 -6.49 -12.85
N ALA A 338 -11.72 -6.91 -14.09
CA ALA A 338 -10.67 -7.86 -14.42
C ALA A 338 -9.32 -7.15 -14.59
N LEU A 339 -8.39 -7.43 -13.68
CA LEU A 339 -7.00 -6.97 -13.80
C LEU A 339 -6.17 -8.00 -14.59
N ILE A 340 -5.51 -7.54 -15.65
CA ILE A 340 -4.69 -8.38 -16.52
C ILE A 340 -3.29 -7.79 -16.57
N ASP A 341 -2.32 -8.57 -16.08
CA ASP A 341 -0.90 -8.21 -16.19
C ASP A 341 -0.42 -8.21 -17.65
N GLY A 342 0.28 -7.13 -18.01
CA GLY A 342 0.73 -6.81 -19.35
C GLY A 342 1.84 -7.74 -19.89
N GLU A 343 2.66 -8.33 -19.03
CA GLU A 343 3.75 -9.22 -19.48
C GLU A 343 3.23 -10.58 -20.01
N GLU A 344 2.08 -11.01 -19.49
CA GLU A 344 1.41 -12.24 -19.91
C GLU A 344 0.49 -12.03 -21.13
N ALA A 345 0.10 -10.80 -21.38
CA ALA A 345 -1.05 -10.39 -22.19
C ALA A 345 -0.89 -10.47 -23.72
N PHE A 346 0.21 -10.98 -24.29
CA PHE A 346 0.46 -10.92 -25.74
C PHE A 346 1.19 -12.12 -26.35
N LYS A 347 1.00 -13.32 -25.78
CA LYS A 347 1.76 -14.53 -26.17
C LYS A 347 1.25 -15.25 -27.43
N LYS A 348 0.15 -14.82 -28.05
CA LYS A 348 -0.43 -15.47 -29.25
C LYS A 348 0.16 -14.91 -30.55
N ASN A 349 0.11 -15.75 -31.58
CA ASN A 349 0.71 -15.48 -32.90
C ASN A 349 -0.04 -14.45 -33.76
N THR A 350 -1.24 -13.99 -33.36
CA THR A 350 -2.02 -12.99 -34.10
C THR A 350 -2.65 -11.99 -33.14
N TRP A 351 -2.85 -10.75 -33.60
CA TRP A 351 -3.50 -9.71 -32.80
C TRP A 351 -4.93 -10.11 -32.40
N LEU A 352 -5.66 -10.80 -33.28
CA LEU A 352 -7.03 -11.26 -33.01
C LEU A 352 -7.04 -12.37 -31.95
N ALA A 353 -6.06 -13.28 -31.96
CA ALA A 353 -5.95 -14.31 -30.94
C ALA A 353 -5.55 -13.73 -29.57
N ASN A 354 -4.67 -12.73 -29.55
CA ASN A 354 -4.38 -11.98 -28.32
C ASN A 354 -5.61 -11.24 -27.81
N LEU A 355 -6.36 -10.59 -28.70
CA LEU A 355 -7.58 -9.88 -28.34
C LEU A 355 -8.66 -10.82 -27.80
N GLN A 356 -8.84 -11.99 -28.42
CA GLN A 356 -9.74 -13.03 -27.92
C GLN A 356 -9.32 -13.52 -26.54
N ASP A 357 -8.03 -13.83 -26.35
CA ASP A 357 -7.47 -14.25 -25.05
C ASP A 357 -7.70 -13.19 -23.97
N LEU A 358 -7.45 -11.91 -24.28
CA LEU A 358 -7.74 -10.80 -23.37
C LEU A 358 -9.22 -10.66 -23.05
N CYS A 359 -10.10 -10.78 -24.05
CA CYS A 359 -11.54 -10.73 -23.81
C CYS A 359 -11.99 -11.90 -22.94
N ASP A 360 -11.52 -13.12 -23.21
CA ASP A 360 -11.87 -14.30 -22.45
C ASP A 360 -11.38 -14.18 -20.99
N ARG A 361 -10.12 -13.75 -20.78
CA ARG A 361 -9.56 -13.47 -19.45
C ARG A 361 -10.31 -12.35 -18.72
N ALA A 362 -10.76 -11.32 -19.43
CA ALA A 362 -11.54 -10.23 -18.87
C ALA A 362 -13.01 -10.60 -18.61
N GLY A 363 -13.50 -11.74 -19.13
CA GLY A 363 -14.93 -12.11 -19.10
C GLY A 363 -15.77 -11.31 -20.10
N TYR A 364 -15.12 -10.72 -21.08
CA TYR A 364 -15.73 -10.00 -22.18
C TYR A 364 -16.12 -10.95 -23.30
N ARG A 365 -16.95 -10.45 -24.19
CA ARG A 365 -17.28 -11.03 -25.46
C ARG A 365 -16.76 -10.12 -26.56
N LEU A 366 -16.12 -10.75 -27.54
CA LEU A 366 -15.74 -10.13 -28.80
C LEU A 366 -16.76 -10.47 -29.88
N VAL A 367 -17.41 -9.46 -30.45
CA VAL A 367 -18.37 -9.58 -31.56
C VAL A 367 -17.82 -8.88 -32.80
N VAL A 368 -18.07 -9.45 -33.97
CA VAL A 368 -17.68 -8.86 -35.26
C VAL A 368 -18.95 -8.30 -35.92
N ASP A 369 -18.93 -7.03 -36.35
CA ASP A 369 -20.03 -6.48 -37.16
C ASP A 369 -19.82 -6.88 -38.63
N HIS A 370 -20.66 -7.82 -39.09
CA HIS A 370 -20.63 -8.33 -40.45
C HIS A 370 -21.36 -7.44 -41.48
N ARG A 371 -21.92 -6.30 -41.08
CA ARG A 371 -22.68 -5.40 -41.99
C ARG A 371 -21.82 -4.37 -42.70
N VAL A 372 -20.60 -4.16 -42.21
CA VAL A 372 -19.66 -3.16 -42.72
C VAL A 372 -18.55 -3.85 -43.52
N GLU A 373 -18.06 -3.19 -44.56
CA GLU A 373 -16.99 -3.74 -45.42
C GLU A 373 -15.65 -3.87 -44.67
N ASP A 374 -15.38 -2.95 -43.74
CA ASP A 374 -14.20 -2.96 -42.89
C ASP A 374 -14.42 -3.85 -41.65
N LEU A 375 -13.40 -4.61 -41.26
CA LEU A 375 -13.44 -5.43 -40.04
C LEU A 375 -13.68 -4.53 -38.82
N THR A 376 -14.90 -4.58 -38.29
CA THR A 376 -15.30 -3.87 -37.09
C THR A 376 -15.55 -4.87 -35.97
N VAL A 377 -14.88 -4.66 -34.84
CA VAL A 377 -15.01 -5.50 -33.65
C VAL A 377 -15.55 -4.69 -32.49
N GLU A 378 -16.45 -5.30 -31.75
CA GLU A 378 -17.00 -4.75 -30.51
C GLU A 378 -16.65 -5.69 -29.36
N ALA A 379 -16.12 -5.14 -28.28
CA ALA A 379 -15.84 -5.88 -27.06
C ALA A 379 -16.67 -5.32 -25.91
N PHE A 380 -17.38 -6.20 -25.20
CA PHE A 380 -18.22 -5.83 -24.07
C PHE A 380 -18.38 -6.98 -23.07
N ARG A 381 -18.79 -6.67 -21.84
CA ARG A 381 -18.96 -7.68 -20.80
C ARG A 381 -20.11 -8.64 -21.14
N ARG A 382 -19.93 -9.93 -20.86
CA ARG A 382 -21.03 -10.90 -21.02
C ARG A 382 -22.17 -10.55 -20.05
N GLY A 383 -23.40 -10.43 -20.57
CA GLY A 383 -24.58 -10.10 -19.75
C GLY A 383 -24.75 -8.61 -19.46
N ASP A 384 -24.01 -7.73 -20.13
CA ASP A 384 -24.15 -6.28 -20.02
C ASP A 384 -25.60 -5.83 -20.35
N PRO A 385 -26.32 -5.21 -19.40
CA PRO A 385 -27.70 -4.78 -19.58
C PRO A 385 -27.84 -3.60 -20.56
N ASP A 386 -26.79 -2.79 -20.75
CA ASP A 386 -26.83 -1.61 -21.61
C ASP A 386 -26.70 -1.97 -23.10
N LEU A 387 -26.31 -3.21 -23.39
CA LEU A 387 -26.14 -3.73 -24.75
C LEU A 387 -27.26 -4.68 -25.20
N VAL A 388 -28.30 -4.82 -24.39
CA VAL A 388 -29.47 -5.65 -24.71
C VAL A 388 -30.14 -5.15 -25.98
N GLN A 389 -30.19 -6.03 -26.97
CA GLN A 389 -30.86 -5.75 -28.24
C GLN A 389 -32.35 -6.10 -28.14
N PRO A 390 -33.22 -5.37 -28.87
CA PRO A 390 -34.64 -5.66 -28.86
C PRO A 390 -34.93 -7.02 -29.50
N ALA A 391 -35.79 -7.80 -28.87
CA ALA A 391 -36.23 -9.12 -29.33
C ALA A 391 -37.37 -9.00 -30.38
N ASP A 392 -37.10 -8.33 -31.50
CA ASP A 392 -38.11 -7.96 -32.50
C ASP A 392 -38.29 -8.99 -33.64
N TRP A 393 -38.28 -10.29 -33.33
CA TRP A 393 -38.50 -11.35 -34.34
C TRP A 393 -39.94 -11.86 -34.38
N THR A 394 -40.28 -12.58 -35.44
CA THR A 394 -41.54 -13.32 -35.57
C THR A 394 -41.26 -14.81 -35.56
N THR A 395 -41.87 -15.56 -34.64
CA THR A 395 -41.74 -17.02 -34.56
C THR A 395 -42.49 -17.73 -35.68
N ASP A 396 -42.02 -18.92 -36.09
CA ASP A 396 -42.58 -19.66 -37.23
C ASP A 396 -43.77 -20.59 -36.88
N GLY A 397 -44.11 -20.77 -35.59
CA GLY A 397 -45.21 -21.66 -35.17
C GLY A 397 -45.27 -21.97 -33.67
N GLN A 398 -46.18 -22.87 -33.28
CA GLN A 398 -46.45 -23.22 -31.86
C GLN A 398 -45.40 -24.14 -31.21
N ASP A 399 -44.53 -24.79 -31.98
CA ASP A 399 -43.45 -25.68 -31.50
C ASP A 399 -42.04 -25.09 -31.78
N SER A 400 -41.95 -23.78 -32.02
CA SER A 400 -40.75 -23.09 -32.48
C SER A 400 -39.70 -22.83 -31.41
N VAL A 401 -39.91 -23.28 -30.16
CA VAL A 401 -39.06 -22.94 -29.02
C VAL A 401 -38.57 -24.21 -28.36
N GLN A 402 -37.24 -24.38 -28.32
CA GLN A 402 -36.58 -25.43 -27.56
C GLN A 402 -35.73 -24.79 -26.48
N THR A 403 -35.79 -25.31 -25.26
CA THR A 403 -34.96 -24.82 -24.15
C THR A 403 -34.24 -25.98 -23.48
N SER A 404 -33.01 -25.75 -23.06
CA SER A 404 -32.27 -26.67 -22.21
C SER A 404 -31.45 -25.90 -21.17
N ARG A 405 -31.40 -26.40 -19.94
CA ARG A 405 -30.51 -25.89 -18.88
C ARG A 405 -29.46 -26.95 -18.60
N GLN A 406 -28.20 -26.60 -18.70
CA GLN A 406 -27.07 -27.44 -18.34
C GLN A 406 -26.41 -26.85 -17.10
N THR A 407 -26.38 -27.62 -16.01
CA THR A 407 -25.74 -27.23 -14.75
C THR A 407 -24.63 -28.21 -14.37
N ARG A 408 -24.21 -29.07 -15.31
CA ARG A 408 -23.29 -30.17 -15.02
C ARG A 408 -21.93 -29.69 -14.53
N ASP A 409 -21.46 -28.57 -15.04
CA ASP A 409 -20.18 -27.98 -14.71
C ASP A 409 -20.30 -26.80 -13.75
N TYR A 410 -21.50 -26.56 -13.20
CA TYR A 410 -21.76 -25.47 -12.26
C TYR A 410 -21.19 -25.76 -10.87
N TYR A 411 -20.52 -24.75 -10.32
CA TYR A 411 -20.07 -24.66 -8.92
C TYR A 411 -19.86 -23.18 -8.58
N ASN A 412 -20.18 -22.81 -7.34
CA ASN A 412 -20.04 -21.44 -6.82
C ASN A 412 -19.01 -21.35 -5.68
N ILE A 413 -18.28 -22.45 -5.44
CA ILE A 413 -17.09 -22.48 -4.60
C ILE A 413 -15.98 -23.22 -5.34
N ALA A 414 -14.82 -22.60 -5.49
CA ALA A 414 -13.64 -23.19 -6.12
C ALA A 414 -12.52 -23.36 -5.09
N ARG A 415 -11.99 -24.57 -4.95
CA ARG A 415 -10.85 -24.87 -4.09
C ARG A 415 -9.69 -25.37 -4.94
N VAL A 416 -8.54 -24.71 -4.89
CA VAL A 416 -7.34 -25.12 -5.65
C VAL A 416 -6.22 -25.48 -4.69
N GLN A 417 -5.61 -26.63 -4.92
CA GLN A 417 -4.45 -27.11 -4.17
C GLN A 417 -3.18 -27.08 -5.04
N GLY A 418 -2.18 -26.31 -4.61
CA GLY A 418 -0.87 -26.19 -5.23
C GLY A 418 0.20 -27.08 -4.59
N ASP A 419 1.47 -26.73 -4.77
CA ASP A 419 2.61 -27.39 -4.11
C ASP A 419 2.74 -26.93 -2.66
N GLY A 420 2.10 -27.66 -1.73
CA GLY A 420 2.14 -27.37 -0.30
C GLY A 420 1.26 -26.20 0.16
N ILE A 421 0.62 -25.49 -0.78
CA ILE A 421 -0.30 -24.36 -0.55
C ILE A 421 -1.72 -24.69 -1.05
N SER A 422 -2.73 -23.99 -0.53
CA SER A 422 -4.12 -24.12 -1.00
C SER A 422 -4.91 -22.83 -0.82
N THR A 423 -5.89 -22.60 -1.68
CA THR A 423 -6.83 -21.48 -1.59
C THR A 423 -8.25 -21.94 -1.93
N GLU A 424 -9.24 -21.21 -1.44
CA GLU A 424 -10.67 -21.50 -1.62
C GLU A 424 -11.42 -20.18 -1.78
N LEU A 425 -12.31 -20.11 -2.79
CA LEU A 425 -13.08 -18.91 -3.13
C LEU A 425 -14.55 -19.23 -3.24
N TYR A 426 -15.38 -18.25 -2.88
CA TYR A 426 -16.84 -18.30 -2.87
C TYR A 426 -17.39 -17.18 -3.76
N ASP A 427 -18.44 -17.46 -4.53
CA ASP A 427 -19.28 -16.42 -5.15
C ASP A 427 -20.55 -16.26 -4.30
N ILE A 428 -20.50 -15.37 -3.30
CA ILE A 428 -21.58 -15.19 -2.32
C ILE A 428 -22.86 -14.71 -2.99
N ASP A 429 -22.78 -13.80 -3.95
CA ASP A 429 -23.94 -13.33 -4.73
C ASP A 429 -24.61 -14.49 -5.45
N ASP A 430 -23.83 -15.38 -6.06
CA ASP A 430 -24.35 -16.51 -6.79
C ASP A 430 -24.94 -17.59 -5.86
N ILE A 431 -24.32 -17.80 -4.68
CA ILE A 431 -24.90 -18.61 -3.59
C ILE A 431 -26.26 -18.03 -3.17
N GLN A 432 -26.34 -16.72 -2.94
CA GLN A 432 -27.59 -16.04 -2.60
C GLN A 432 -28.62 -16.11 -3.71
N ARG A 433 -28.22 -15.95 -4.97
CA ARG A 433 -29.09 -16.10 -6.14
C ARG A 433 -29.68 -17.50 -6.18
N VAL A 434 -28.86 -18.54 -6.07
CA VAL A 434 -29.33 -19.94 -6.08
C VAL A 434 -30.22 -20.22 -4.88
N ALA A 435 -29.85 -19.75 -3.69
CA ALA A 435 -30.67 -19.86 -2.48
C ALA A 435 -32.07 -19.26 -2.69
N ASN A 436 -32.14 -18.05 -3.25
CA ASN A 436 -33.38 -17.34 -3.54
C ASN A 436 -34.20 -18.01 -4.66
N GLU A 437 -33.57 -18.42 -5.76
CA GLU A 437 -34.24 -19.09 -6.89
C GLU A 437 -34.83 -20.45 -6.49
N ALA A 438 -34.09 -21.22 -5.67
CA ALA A 438 -34.50 -22.55 -5.23
C ALA A 438 -35.34 -22.55 -3.94
N GLY A 439 -35.36 -21.44 -3.21
CA GLY A 439 -36.02 -21.33 -1.90
C GLY A 439 -35.35 -22.18 -0.82
N ILE A 440 -34.03 -22.22 -0.81
CA ILE A 440 -33.17 -22.97 0.14
C ILE A 440 -32.28 -22.01 0.93
N SER A 441 -31.59 -22.50 1.96
CA SER A 441 -30.61 -21.70 2.70
C SER A 441 -29.31 -21.47 1.90
N GLU A 442 -28.52 -20.46 2.27
CA GLU A 442 -27.22 -20.19 1.63
C GLU A 442 -26.27 -21.39 1.76
N GLU A 443 -26.19 -22.01 2.94
CA GLU A 443 -25.39 -23.22 3.17
C GLU A 443 -25.81 -24.40 2.26
N GLU A 444 -27.11 -24.53 1.95
CA GLU A 444 -27.60 -25.55 1.02
C GLU A 444 -27.37 -25.17 -0.46
N ALA A 445 -27.16 -23.89 -0.76
CA ALA A 445 -26.85 -23.38 -2.09
C ALA A 445 -25.36 -23.44 -2.41
N GLU A 446 -24.50 -23.77 -1.45
CA GLU A 446 -23.07 -24.00 -1.65
C GLU A 446 -22.79 -25.27 -2.48
N ILE A 447 -22.15 -25.10 -3.63
CA ILE A 447 -21.77 -26.17 -4.56
C ILE A 447 -20.25 -26.09 -4.79
N PRO A 448 -19.44 -26.81 -4.00
CA PRO A 448 -18.00 -26.76 -4.09
C PRO A 448 -17.39 -27.69 -5.15
N ARG A 449 -16.27 -27.24 -5.74
CA ARG A 449 -15.43 -28.05 -6.63
C ARG A 449 -13.94 -27.85 -6.31
N GLY A 450 -13.22 -28.97 -6.26
CA GLY A 450 -11.77 -29.00 -6.02
C GLY A 450 -10.96 -29.18 -7.31
N PHE A 451 -9.81 -28.51 -7.36
CA PHE A 451 -8.83 -28.54 -8.44
C PHE A 451 -7.42 -28.79 -7.87
N SER A 452 -6.52 -29.28 -8.72
CA SER A 452 -5.14 -29.59 -8.34
C SER A 452 -4.17 -29.01 -9.36
N GLU A 453 -3.29 -28.14 -8.87
CA GLU A 453 -2.25 -27.46 -9.64
C GLU A 453 -0.88 -27.71 -9.02
N PRO A 454 -0.39 -28.97 -9.05
CA PRO A 454 0.77 -29.42 -8.25
C PRO A 454 2.10 -28.78 -8.64
N THR A 455 2.16 -27.99 -9.71
CA THR A 455 3.35 -27.25 -10.14
C THR A 455 3.36 -25.79 -9.68
N VAL A 456 2.25 -25.29 -9.15
CA VAL A 456 2.11 -23.91 -8.69
C VAL A 456 2.49 -23.85 -7.22
N SER A 457 3.63 -23.23 -6.93
CA SER A 457 4.13 -22.99 -5.57
C SER A 457 3.91 -21.55 -5.09
N ASP A 458 3.49 -20.66 -6.00
CA ASP A 458 3.20 -19.26 -5.72
C ASP A 458 1.71 -19.07 -5.37
N ILE A 459 1.43 -18.38 -4.27
CA ILE A 459 0.06 -18.22 -3.76
C ILE A 459 -0.77 -17.28 -4.63
N ASP A 460 -0.16 -16.29 -5.26
CA ASP A 460 -0.85 -15.32 -6.10
C ASP A 460 -1.25 -15.93 -7.44
N GLU A 461 -0.35 -16.70 -8.05
CA GLU A 461 -0.71 -17.54 -9.20
C GLU A 461 -1.84 -18.52 -8.85
N LEU A 462 -1.80 -19.14 -7.67
CA LEU A 462 -2.83 -20.08 -7.23
C LEU A 462 -4.19 -19.39 -7.05
N ARG A 463 -4.22 -18.19 -6.45
CA ARG A 463 -5.45 -17.38 -6.33
C ARG A 463 -5.98 -16.95 -7.68
N ARG A 464 -5.11 -16.51 -8.60
CA ARG A 464 -5.50 -16.17 -9.98
C ARG A 464 -6.20 -17.34 -10.66
N LEU A 465 -5.63 -18.54 -10.58
CA LEU A 465 -6.24 -19.77 -11.11
C LEU A 465 -7.56 -20.10 -10.43
N THR A 466 -7.66 -19.90 -9.11
CA THR A 466 -8.89 -20.15 -8.38
C THR A 466 -10.02 -19.20 -8.79
N ARG A 467 -9.70 -17.93 -9.09
CA ARG A 467 -10.66 -16.97 -9.66
C ARG A 467 -11.12 -17.41 -11.05
N GLU A 468 -10.19 -17.85 -11.90
CA GLU A 468 -10.48 -18.39 -13.23
C GLU A 468 -11.44 -19.58 -13.12
N TYR A 469 -11.15 -20.54 -12.24
CA TYR A 469 -12.04 -21.66 -11.98
C TYR A 469 -13.40 -21.23 -11.41
N LEU A 470 -13.44 -20.38 -10.38
CA LEU A 470 -14.71 -19.92 -9.82
C LEU A 470 -15.59 -19.25 -10.89
N ARG A 471 -14.99 -18.40 -11.72
CA ARG A 471 -15.68 -17.74 -12.84
C ARG A 471 -16.22 -18.75 -13.86
N ASP A 472 -15.42 -19.74 -14.23
CA ASP A 472 -15.83 -20.81 -15.14
C ASP A 472 -16.95 -21.68 -14.53
N GLY A 473 -16.89 -21.92 -13.21
CA GLY A 473 -17.88 -22.67 -12.47
C GLY A 473 -19.23 -21.98 -12.42
N VAL A 474 -19.26 -20.70 -12.07
CA VAL A 474 -20.50 -19.90 -12.08
C VAL A 474 -21.04 -19.79 -13.50
N ALA A 475 -20.18 -19.63 -14.51
CA ALA A 475 -20.55 -19.68 -15.92
C ALA A 475 -21.04 -21.07 -16.40
N GLY A 476 -20.89 -22.11 -15.59
CA GLY A 476 -21.38 -23.46 -15.83
C GLY A 476 -22.90 -23.63 -15.67
N ASP A 477 -23.63 -22.66 -15.11
CA ASP A 477 -25.11 -22.61 -15.13
C ASP A 477 -25.61 -22.05 -16.47
N GLN A 478 -25.59 -22.91 -17.49
CA GLN A 478 -25.86 -22.52 -18.87
C GLN A 478 -27.33 -22.73 -19.21
N PHE A 479 -28.04 -21.63 -19.43
CA PHE A 479 -29.33 -21.65 -20.12
C PHE A 479 -29.09 -21.53 -21.63
N SER A 480 -29.63 -22.47 -22.39
CA SER A 480 -29.57 -22.47 -23.86
C SER A 480 -30.95 -22.77 -24.44
N GLY A 481 -31.15 -22.39 -25.68
CA GLY A 481 -32.39 -22.69 -26.38
C GLY A 481 -32.34 -22.24 -27.83
N SER A 482 -33.21 -22.78 -28.67
CA SER A 482 -33.37 -22.33 -30.04
C SER A 482 -34.78 -21.77 -30.24
N ILE A 483 -34.88 -20.72 -31.05
CA ILE A 483 -36.14 -20.13 -31.48
C ILE A 483 -36.16 -20.14 -33.01
N ASP A 484 -37.09 -20.89 -33.59
CA ASP A 484 -37.35 -20.85 -35.02
C ASP A 484 -38.15 -19.59 -35.37
N ILE A 485 -37.64 -18.84 -36.34
CA ILE A 485 -38.12 -17.51 -36.72
C ILE A 485 -38.35 -17.42 -38.23
N VAL A 486 -39.21 -16.47 -38.63
CA VAL A 486 -39.26 -15.98 -40.01
C VAL A 486 -37.91 -15.34 -40.35
N PRO A 487 -37.32 -15.58 -41.55
CA PRO A 487 -36.02 -15.03 -41.91
C PRO A 487 -35.93 -13.51 -41.72
N GLN A 488 -35.17 -13.10 -40.72
CA GLN A 488 -34.93 -11.71 -40.34
C GLN A 488 -33.53 -11.59 -39.78
N TYR A 489 -32.81 -10.54 -40.16
CA TYR A 489 -31.48 -10.28 -39.60
C TYR A 489 -31.54 -10.03 -38.09
N ILE A 490 -30.83 -10.87 -37.34
CA ILE A 490 -30.58 -10.76 -35.89
C ILE A 490 -29.06 -10.70 -35.71
N ARG A 491 -28.58 -9.87 -34.77
CA ARG A 491 -27.15 -9.76 -34.51
C ARG A 491 -26.68 -10.90 -33.59
N PRO A 492 -25.85 -11.84 -34.07
CA PRO A 492 -25.22 -12.81 -33.19
C PRO A 492 -24.21 -12.13 -32.26
N GLY A 493 -23.92 -12.76 -31.13
CA GLY A 493 -23.04 -12.28 -30.08
C GLY A 493 -23.69 -11.37 -29.04
N TYR A 494 -24.85 -10.78 -29.32
CA TYR A 494 -25.47 -9.81 -28.43
C TYR A 494 -26.45 -10.43 -27.42
N PRO A 495 -26.66 -9.78 -26.27
CA PRO A 495 -27.71 -10.15 -25.32
C PRO A 495 -29.10 -9.72 -25.80
N TYR A 496 -30.11 -10.53 -25.49
CA TYR A 496 -31.53 -10.32 -25.77
C TYR A 496 -32.37 -10.76 -24.56
N GLN A 497 -33.62 -10.31 -24.48
CA GLN A 497 -34.62 -10.78 -23.51
C GLN A 497 -35.87 -11.33 -24.22
N PRO A 498 -35.82 -12.56 -24.77
CA PRO A 498 -36.94 -13.20 -25.45
C PRO A 498 -38.13 -13.40 -24.52
N GLU A 499 -39.34 -13.07 -24.96
CA GLU A 499 -40.57 -13.43 -24.23
C GLU A 499 -40.73 -14.96 -24.14
N GLU A 500 -40.25 -15.69 -25.15
CA GLU A 500 -40.25 -17.14 -25.24
C GLU A 500 -39.45 -17.81 -24.11
N PHE A 501 -38.48 -17.08 -23.53
CA PHE A 501 -37.70 -17.51 -22.37
C PHE A 501 -38.11 -16.79 -21.09
N GLY A 502 -39.32 -16.24 -21.04
CA GLY A 502 -39.85 -15.54 -19.87
C GLY A 502 -39.14 -14.22 -19.57
N GLY A 503 -38.56 -13.57 -20.58
CA GLY A 503 -37.80 -12.32 -20.42
C GLY A 503 -36.41 -12.52 -19.84
N ARG A 504 -35.92 -13.76 -19.73
CA ARG A 504 -34.56 -14.04 -19.25
C ARG A 504 -33.54 -13.45 -20.23
N LEU A 505 -32.52 -12.79 -19.67
CA LEU A 505 -31.37 -12.33 -20.43
C LEU A 505 -30.57 -13.52 -20.97
N VAL A 506 -30.48 -13.63 -22.29
CA VAL A 506 -29.74 -14.69 -22.99
C VAL A 506 -28.95 -14.10 -24.16
N ASN A 507 -27.84 -14.72 -24.52
CA ASN A 507 -27.07 -14.27 -25.67
C ASN A 507 -27.40 -15.08 -26.91
N ALA A 508 -27.62 -14.42 -28.05
CA ALA A 508 -27.77 -15.10 -29.33
C ALA A 508 -26.36 -15.51 -29.82
N GLU A 509 -26.08 -16.80 -29.93
CA GLU A 509 -24.77 -17.30 -30.36
C GLU A 509 -24.71 -17.47 -31.88
N THR A 510 -25.73 -18.12 -32.43
CA THR A 510 -25.80 -18.45 -33.85
C THR A 510 -27.14 -18.00 -34.40
N VAL A 511 -27.13 -17.45 -35.60
CA VAL A 511 -28.34 -17.12 -36.34
C VAL A 511 -28.20 -17.78 -37.70
N THR A 512 -29.09 -18.71 -38.01
CA THR A 512 -29.06 -19.50 -39.25
C THR A 512 -30.26 -19.12 -40.12
N PHE A 513 -30.02 -18.92 -41.41
CA PHE A 513 -31.09 -18.65 -42.38
C PHE A 513 -31.00 -19.59 -43.58
N SER A 514 -32.17 -19.99 -44.07
CA SER A 514 -32.34 -20.62 -45.36
C SER A 514 -33.16 -19.71 -46.28
N PHE A 515 -32.70 -19.52 -47.52
CA PHE A 515 -33.40 -18.72 -48.52
C PHE A 515 -34.05 -19.64 -49.56
N GLY A 516 -35.34 -19.46 -49.82
CA GLY A 516 -36.09 -20.29 -50.77
C GLY A 516 -37.60 -20.07 -50.71
N ALA A 517 -38.37 -20.92 -51.40
CA ALA A 517 -39.84 -20.89 -51.35
C ALA A 517 -40.39 -21.16 -49.93
N ASP A 518 -39.62 -21.88 -49.11
CA ASP A 518 -39.91 -22.23 -47.72
C ASP A 518 -38.82 -21.65 -46.79
N GLY A 519 -38.46 -20.37 -46.97
CA GLY A 519 -37.41 -19.75 -46.17
C GLY A 519 -37.65 -19.87 -44.68
N SER A 520 -36.64 -20.30 -43.93
CA SER A 520 -36.68 -20.48 -42.48
C SER A 520 -35.49 -19.79 -41.81
N GLY A 521 -35.66 -19.38 -40.56
CA GLY A 521 -34.59 -18.88 -39.71
C GLY A 521 -34.61 -19.58 -38.36
N SER A 522 -33.47 -19.62 -37.69
CA SER A 522 -33.39 -20.08 -36.30
C SER A 522 -32.35 -19.25 -35.55
N ILE A 523 -32.66 -18.91 -34.30
CA ILE A 523 -31.75 -18.22 -33.37
C ILE A 523 -31.39 -19.22 -32.28
N ASP A 524 -30.11 -19.55 -32.18
CA ASP A 524 -29.58 -20.37 -31.10
C ASP A 524 -29.02 -19.46 -30.00
N PHE A 525 -29.53 -19.64 -28.80
CA PHE A 525 -29.10 -18.97 -27.58
C PHE A 525 -28.33 -19.94 -26.68
N GLY A 526 -27.31 -19.44 -25.97
CA GLY A 526 -26.55 -20.26 -25.02
C GLY A 526 -25.11 -19.84 -24.87
N VAL A 527 -24.24 -20.77 -24.47
CA VAL A 527 -22.80 -20.56 -24.40
C VAL A 527 -22.15 -21.02 -25.70
N ARG A 528 -21.25 -20.20 -26.23
CA ARG A 528 -20.51 -20.49 -27.46
C ARG A 528 -19.64 -21.75 -27.27
N ASP A 529 -19.89 -22.80 -28.05
CA ASP A 529 -18.86 -23.81 -28.30
C ASP A 529 -17.67 -23.10 -28.95
N GLY A 530 -16.50 -23.12 -28.29
CA GLY A 530 -15.38 -22.22 -28.58
C GLY A 530 -15.07 -21.98 -30.07
N LEU A 531 -14.72 -20.73 -30.39
CA LEU A 531 -14.45 -20.19 -31.74
C LEU A 531 -13.49 -21.06 -32.59
N THR A 532 -12.56 -21.77 -31.95
CA THR A 532 -11.63 -22.70 -32.60
C THR A 532 -12.35 -23.84 -33.31
N ARG A 533 -13.46 -24.34 -32.76
CA ARG A 533 -14.30 -25.37 -33.37
C ARG A 533 -15.11 -24.79 -34.53
N TYR A 534 -15.69 -23.60 -34.34
CA TYR A 534 -16.41 -22.86 -35.37
C TYR A 534 -15.53 -22.54 -36.61
N VAL A 535 -14.26 -22.18 -36.40
CA VAL A 535 -13.29 -21.95 -37.49
C VAL A 535 -12.83 -23.27 -38.14
N GLN A 536 -12.77 -24.37 -37.38
CA GLN A 536 -12.54 -25.71 -37.95
C GLN A 536 -13.73 -26.18 -38.79
N ASP A 537 -14.95 -25.89 -38.38
CA ASP A 537 -16.18 -26.24 -39.10
C ASP A 537 -16.37 -25.38 -40.36
N LEU A 538 -16.02 -24.08 -40.30
CA LEU A 538 -15.94 -23.21 -41.50
C LEU A 538 -14.85 -23.65 -42.49
N ARG A 539 -13.82 -24.37 -42.03
CA ARG A 539 -12.75 -24.93 -42.89
C ARG A 539 -13.03 -26.34 -43.37
N SER A 540 -13.90 -27.11 -42.68
CA SER A 540 -14.23 -28.49 -43.05
C SER A 540 -15.30 -28.56 -44.14
N GLY A 541 -16.08 -27.49 -44.36
CA GLY A 541 -16.79 -27.25 -45.61
C GLY A 541 -17.59 -28.45 -46.14
N ASP A 542 -18.46 -29.04 -45.32
CA ASP A 542 -19.61 -29.82 -45.77
C ASP A 542 -20.87 -29.01 -45.45
N ASN A 543 -21.21 -28.07 -46.36
CA ASN A 543 -22.55 -27.50 -46.53
C ASN A 543 -22.83 -27.37 -48.03
#